data_AF-A0A2H5BCN6-F1
#
_entry.id   AF-A0A2H5BCN6-F1
#
_cell.length_a   1.000
_cell.length_b   1.000
_cell.length_c   1.000
_cell.angle_alpha   90.00
_cell.angle_beta   90.00
_cell.angle_gamma   90.00
#
_symmetry.space_group_name_H-M   'P 1'
#
loop_
_entity.id
_entity.type
_entity.pdbx_description
1 polymer ?
#
loop_
_entity_poly.entity_id
_entity_poly.type
_entity_poly.pdbx_seq_one_letter_code
_entity_poly.pdbx_strand_id
1 'polypeptide(L)'
;MTIASFGPDPAAHSSAADHWWARLRGPHGEGLPPSVPERISWYEIQARRHRLGHHLSEAAVLLLGAAVPATIAAGAPAVVPAVLGALVAAGTGARQLFRWGDNWIRHSRYLVQLQGEVVAWSTGAAPYQDRATAGTLLTTRVEELVRAESGDWVGMLTDPSRHPPTEPSRNSPPSP
;
A
#
# COMPACT_ATOMS: atom_id res chain seq x y z
N MET A 1 33.19 24.44 -27.96
CA MET A 1 33.00 23.55 -26.79
C MET A 1 31.98 24.22 -25.89
N THR A 2 30.70 23.89 -26.08
CA THR A 2 29.57 24.52 -25.37
C THR A 2 28.81 23.41 -24.67
N ILE A 3 28.87 23.42 -23.34
CA ILE A 3 28.17 22.47 -22.48
C ILE A 3 26.69 22.89 -22.45
N ALA A 4 25.81 22.03 -22.97
CA ALA A 4 24.37 22.24 -22.89
C ALA A 4 23.90 22.03 -21.45
N SER A 5 23.21 23.06 -20.94
CA SER A 5 22.59 23.12 -19.62
C SER A 5 21.50 22.06 -19.48
N PHE A 6 21.64 21.15 -18.50
CA PHE A 6 20.59 20.24 -18.05
C PHE A 6 19.92 20.86 -16.81
N GLY A 7 18.87 21.64 -17.05
CA GLY A 7 17.96 22.09 -16.01
C GLY A 7 16.61 21.40 -16.20
N PRO A 8 16.08 20.63 -15.22
CA PRO A 8 14.75 20.06 -15.33
C PRO A 8 13.68 21.15 -15.25
N ASP A 9 12.73 21.11 -16.18
CA ASP A 9 11.56 21.99 -16.24
C ASP A 9 10.59 21.64 -15.10
N PRO A 10 10.29 22.58 -14.17
CA PRO A 10 9.44 22.33 -13.00
C PRO A 10 7.94 22.22 -13.34
N ALA A 11 7.54 22.14 -14.61
CA ALA A 11 6.13 21.93 -15.01
C ALA A 11 5.84 20.51 -15.58
N ALA A 12 6.84 19.65 -15.77
CA ALA A 12 6.65 18.30 -16.30
C ALA A 12 6.24 17.30 -15.20
N HIS A 13 5.02 17.42 -14.67
CA HIS A 13 4.48 16.45 -13.72
C HIS A 13 3.46 15.56 -14.42
N SER A 14 3.90 14.34 -14.76
CA SER A 14 3.10 13.15 -15.04
C SER A 14 2.18 13.19 -16.26
N SER A 15 2.76 13.33 -17.45
CA SER A 15 2.16 12.65 -18.62
C SER A 15 2.60 11.18 -18.59
N ALA A 16 1.80 10.27 -19.16
CA ALA A 16 2.14 8.85 -19.29
C ALA A 16 3.52 8.58 -19.95
N ALA A 17 4.18 9.60 -20.50
CA ALA A 17 5.50 9.55 -21.10
C ALA A 17 6.70 9.62 -20.10
N ASP A 18 6.51 10.09 -18.86
CA ASP A 18 7.62 10.32 -17.90
C ASP A 18 7.83 9.20 -16.88
N HIS A 19 7.11 8.10 -16.99
CA HIS A 19 7.25 7.01 -16.06
C HIS A 19 8.40 6.11 -16.51
N TRP A 20 9.25 5.69 -15.58
CA TRP A 20 10.46 4.94 -15.90
C TRP A 20 10.17 3.64 -16.67
N TRP A 21 9.03 2.98 -16.40
CA TRP A 21 8.59 1.80 -17.12
C TRP A 21 8.23 2.08 -18.59
N ALA A 22 7.94 3.33 -18.98
CA ALA A 22 7.50 3.68 -20.34
C ALA A 22 8.66 3.59 -21.33
N ARG A 23 9.87 3.78 -20.80
CA ARG A 23 11.14 3.68 -21.50
C ARG A 23 11.66 2.26 -21.56
N LEU A 24 11.09 1.34 -20.78
CA LEU A 24 11.48 -0.05 -20.87
C LEU A 24 11.06 -0.61 -22.22
N ARG A 25 11.99 -1.36 -22.77
CA ARG A 25 11.79 -2.19 -23.95
C ARG A 25 12.13 -3.61 -23.53
N GLY A 26 11.41 -4.56 -24.10
CA GLY A 26 11.69 -5.96 -23.92
C GLY A 26 13.05 -6.31 -24.51
N PRO A 27 13.51 -7.54 -24.30
CA PRO A 27 14.84 -8.01 -24.73
C PRO A 27 15.04 -7.88 -26.25
N HIS A 28 13.94 -7.82 -26.98
CA HIS A 28 13.87 -7.77 -28.43
C HIS A 28 13.30 -6.45 -28.98
N GLY A 29 13.31 -5.39 -28.18
CA GLY A 29 12.86 -4.05 -28.57
C GLY A 29 11.35 -3.82 -28.49
N GLU A 30 10.60 -4.77 -27.94
CA GLU A 30 9.14 -4.71 -27.84
C GLU A 30 8.69 -3.77 -26.73
N GLY A 31 7.52 -3.13 -26.89
CA GLY A 31 6.89 -2.37 -25.82
C GLY A 31 6.25 -3.30 -24.78
N LEU A 32 6.02 -2.79 -23.58
CA LEU A 32 5.26 -3.51 -22.55
C LEU A 32 3.84 -3.84 -23.06
N PRO A 33 3.29 -5.02 -22.74
CA PRO A 33 1.89 -5.32 -22.98
C PRO A 33 0.99 -4.27 -22.30
N PRO A 34 -0.11 -3.82 -22.92
CA PRO A 34 -0.89 -2.67 -22.46
C PRO A 34 -1.54 -2.87 -21.08
N SER A 35 -1.81 -4.11 -20.68
CA SER A 35 -2.39 -4.44 -19.38
C SER A 35 -1.43 -4.22 -18.20
N VAL A 36 -0.11 -4.27 -18.43
CA VAL A 36 0.91 -4.21 -17.38
C VAL A 36 1.09 -2.77 -16.84
N PRO A 37 1.25 -1.73 -17.68
CA PRO A 37 1.30 -0.34 -17.21
C PRO A 37 0.04 0.11 -16.45
N GLU A 38 -1.14 -0.33 -16.89
CA GLU A 38 -2.41 -0.01 -16.22
C GLU A 38 -2.38 -0.48 -14.75
N ARG A 39 -1.93 -1.72 -14.53
CA ARG A 39 -1.82 -2.31 -13.18
C ARG A 39 -0.80 -1.58 -12.33
N ILE A 40 0.39 -1.32 -12.87
CA ILE A 40 1.44 -0.61 -12.14
C ILE A 40 0.95 0.77 -11.71
N SER A 41 0.31 1.53 -12.61
CA SER A 41 -0.22 2.85 -12.28
C SER A 41 -1.26 2.81 -11.16
N TRP A 42 -2.14 1.81 -11.18
CA TRP A 42 -3.15 1.62 -10.14
C TRP A 42 -2.49 1.33 -8.78
N TYR A 43 -1.54 0.40 -8.71
CA TYR A 43 -0.84 0.09 -7.45
C TYR A 43 0.02 1.25 -6.96
N GLU A 44 0.65 2.04 -7.83
CA GLU A 44 1.40 3.24 -7.44
C GLU A 44 0.49 4.30 -6.78
N ILE A 45 -0.71 4.51 -7.32
CA ILE A 45 -1.71 5.42 -6.75
C ILE A 45 -2.20 4.90 -5.40
N GLN A 46 -2.53 3.60 -5.31
CA GLN A 46 -3.00 2.99 -4.06
C GLN A 46 -1.93 3.05 -2.97
N ALA A 47 -0.70 2.65 -3.30
CA ALA A 47 0.44 2.77 -2.41
C ALA A 47 0.56 4.22 -1.89
N ARG A 48 0.65 5.22 -2.77
CA ARG A 48 0.76 6.63 -2.35
C ARG A 48 -0.36 7.08 -1.40
N ARG A 49 -1.61 6.71 -1.69
CA ARG A 49 -2.77 7.03 -0.83
C ARG A 49 -2.66 6.41 0.55
N HIS A 50 -2.19 5.16 0.64
CA HIS A 50 -2.00 4.50 1.93
C HIS A 50 -0.87 5.11 2.76
N ARG A 51 0.25 5.49 2.13
CA ARG A 51 1.36 6.19 2.79
C ARG A 51 0.95 7.56 3.34
N LEU A 52 0.23 8.34 2.53
CA LEU A 52 -0.30 9.64 2.95
C LEU A 52 -1.30 9.51 4.08
N GLY A 53 -2.26 8.57 3.98
CA GLY A 53 -3.22 8.31 5.05
C GLY A 53 -2.54 7.94 6.37
N HIS A 54 -1.52 7.07 6.33
CA HIS A 54 -0.77 6.68 7.51
C HIS A 54 -0.03 7.87 8.15
N HIS A 55 0.80 8.59 7.39
CA HIS A 55 1.57 9.72 7.94
C HIS A 55 0.67 10.89 8.38
N LEU A 56 -0.42 11.17 7.66
CA LEU A 56 -1.38 12.19 8.08
C LEU A 56 -2.08 11.79 9.37
N SER A 57 -2.45 10.51 9.54
CA SER A 57 -3.05 10.03 10.79
C SER A 57 -2.08 10.12 11.98
N GLU A 58 -0.81 9.80 11.78
CA GLU A 58 0.23 9.94 12.81
C GLU A 58 0.48 11.40 13.18
N ALA A 59 0.63 12.26 12.17
CA ALA A 59 0.80 13.70 12.38
C ALA A 59 -0.41 14.30 13.10
N ALA A 60 -1.64 13.91 12.73
CA ALA A 60 -2.85 14.38 13.38
C ALA A 60 -2.92 13.96 14.86
N VAL A 61 -2.62 12.70 15.19
CA VAL A 61 -2.62 12.22 16.58
C VAL A 61 -1.56 12.94 17.42
N LEU A 62 -0.36 13.16 16.87
CA LEU A 62 0.71 13.90 17.56
C LEU A 62 0.33 15.37 17.80
N LEU A 63 -0.19 16.05 16.77
CA LEU A 63 -0.60 17.45 16.87
C LEU A 63 -1.77 17.63 17.84
N LEU A 64 -2.78 16.77 17.78
CA LEU A 64 -3.92 16.81 18.69
C LEU A 64 -3.48 16.48 20.13
N GLY A 65 -2.63 15.47 20.31
CA GLY A 65 -2.06 15.11 21.61
C GLY A 65 -1.25 16.24 22.24
N ALA A 66 -0.47 16.99 21.43
CA ALA A 66 0.27 18.17 21.89
C ALA A 66 -0.62 19.40 22.11
N ALA A 67 -1.73 19.53 21.37
CA ALA A 67 -2.68 20.62 21.52
C ALA A 67 -3.48 20.52 22.84
N VAL A 68 -3.69 19.32 23.39
CA VAL A 68 -4.37 19.13 24.69
C VAL A 68 -3.68 19.90 25.82
N PRO A 69 -2.40 19.66 26.17
CA PRO A 69 -1.73 20.42 27.22
C PRO A 69 -1.56 21.91 26.87
N ALA A 70 -1.37 22.25 25.59
CA ALA A 70 -1.25 23.64 25.15
C ALA A 70 -2.53 24.46 25.40
N THR A 71 -3.70 23.88 25.13
CA THR A 71 -5.00 24.54 25.36
C THR A 71 -5.31 24.67 26.85
N ILE A 72 -4.92 23.68 27.66
CA ILE A 72 -5.00 23.76 29.13
C ILE A 72 -4.11 24.90 29.65
N ALA A 73 -2.86 24.98 29.19
CA ALA A 73 -1.91 26.03 29.60
C ALA A 73 -2.37 27.44 29.19
N ALA A 74 -3.07 27.56 28.07
CA ALA A 74 -3.66 28.82 27.59
C ALA A 74 -4.94 29.25 28.33
N GLY A 75 -5.42 28.46 29.30
CA GLY A 75 -6.66 28.76 30.04
C GLY A 75 -7.92 28.59 29.19
N ALA A 76 -7.89 27.74 28.16
CA ALA A 76 -9.05 27.51 27.32
C ALA A 76 -10.20 26.86 28.10
N PRO A 77 -11.47 27.08 27.70
CA PRO A 77 -12.62 26.41 28.30
C PRO A 77 -12.47 24.88 28.22
N ALA A 78 -12.91 24.17 29.26
CA ALA A 78 -12.76 22.71 29.39
C ALA A 78 -13.29 21.89 28.19
N VAL A 79 -14.22 22.44 27.41
CA VAL A 79 -14.74 21.83 26.18
C VAL A 79 -13.64 21.63 25.13
N VAL A 80 -12.67 22.54 25.05
CA VAL A 80 -11.60 22.49 24.03
C VAL A 80 -10.68 21.27 24.21
N PRO A 81 -10.04 21.04 25.38
CA PRO A 81 -9.23 19.84 25.58
C PRO A 81 -10.07 18.55 25.54
N ALA A 82 -11.34 18.59 25.93
CA ALA A 82 -12.25 17.44 25.82
C ALA A 82 -12.50 17.03 24.35
N VAL A 83 -12.76 18.00 23.47
CA VAL A 83 -12.92 17.76 22.02
C VAL A 83 -11.61 17.25 21.41
N LEU A 84 -10.46 17.82 21.78
CA LEU A 84 -9.16 17.34 21.31
C LEU A 84 -8.89 15.90 21.74
N GLY A 85 -9.16 15.54 23.00
CA GLY A 85 -9.05 14.17 23.49
C GLY A 85 -9.97 13.19 22.75
N ALA A 86 -11.21 13.60 22.47
CA ALA A 86 -12.15 12.79 21.69
C ALA A 86 -11.67 12.57 20.23
N LEU A 87 -11.08 13.60 19.59
CA LEU A 87 -10.49 13.47 18.26
C LEU A 87 -9.27 12.53 18.26
N VAL A 88 -8.43 12.56 19.29
CA VAL A 88 -7.31 11.61 19.45
C VAL A 88 -7.83 10.17 19.58
N ALA A 89 -8.85 9.95 20.42
CA ALA A 89 -9.44 8.62 20.61
C ALA A 89 -10.09 8.11 19.31
N ALA A 90 -10.86 8.95 18.61
CA ALA A 90 -11.46 8.61 17.32
C ALA A 90 -10.40 8.29 16.25
N GLY A 91 -9.34 9.11 16.16
CA GLY A 91 -8.22 8.88 15.24
C GLY A 91 -7.46 7.58 15.54
N THR A 92 -7.27 7.26 16.82
CA THR A 92 -6.62 6.02 17.26
C THR A 92 -7.49 4.80 16.95
N GLY A 93 -8.79 4.88 17.21
CA GLY A 93 -9.74 3.82 16.87
C GLY A 93 -9.84 3.58 15.36
N ALA A 94 -9.88 4.65 14.56
CA ALA A 94 -9.83 4.56 13.10
C ALA A 94 -8.52 3.91 12.63
N ARG A 95 -7.37 4.28 13.19
CA ARG A 95 -6.07 3.66 12.85
C ARG A 95 -6.07 2.14 13.13
N GLN A 96 -6.63 1.73 14.27
CA GLN A 96 -6.76 0.30 14.61
C GLN A 96 -7.72 -0.43 13.65
N LEU A 97 -8.86 0.19 13.35
CA LEU A 97 -9.89 -0.43 12.50
C LEU A 97 -9.43 -0.60 11.05
N PHE A 98 -8.76 0.41 10.49
CA PHE A 98 -8.31 0.38 9.10
C PHE A 98 -6.98 -0.32 8.88
N ARG A 99 -6.26 -0.73 9.95
CA ARG A 99 -4.93 -1.38 9.90
C ARG A 99 -4.03 -0.79 8.80
N TRP A 100 -4.02 0.55 8.71
CA TRP A 100 -3.50 1.28 7.55
C TRP A 100 -2.03 0.94 7.23
N GLY A 101 -1.25 0.58 8.27
CA GLY A 101 0.13 0.14 8.15
C GLY A 101 0.29 -1.26 7.53
N ASP A 102 -0.58 -2.21 7.87
CA ASP A 102 -0.53 -3.57 7.33
C ASP A 102 -0.93 -3.60 5.85
N ASN A 103 -1.97 -2.84 5.48
CA ASN A 103 -2.37 -2.68 4.07
C ASN A 103 -1.30 -1.97 3.25
N TRP A 104 -0.64 -0.94 3.79
CA TRP A 104 0.47 -0.26 3.11
C TRP A 104 1.65 -1.20 2.82
N ILE A 105 2.09 -1.99 3.79
CA ILE A 105 3.19 -2.95 3.62
C ILE A 105 2.81 -4.00 2.59
N ARG A 106 1.57 -4.50 2.63
CA ARG A 106 1.03 -5.48 1.69
C ARG A 106 1.04 -4.94 0.25
N HIS A 107 0.42 -3.78 -0.01
CA HIS A 107 0.38 -3.20 -1.35
C HIS A 107 1.77 -2.78 -1.87
N SER A 108 2.66 -2.30 -0.99
CA SER A 108 4.04 -1.97 -1.36
C SER A 108 4.84 -3.20 -1.78
N ARG A 109 4.64 -4.35 -1.13
CA ARG A 109 5.28 -5.60 -1.51
C ARG A 109 4.83 -6.07 -2.90
N TYR A 110 3.53 -6.03 -3.21
CA TYR A 110 3.02 -6.38 -4.54
C TYR A 110 3.53 -5.43 -5.61
N LEU A 111 3.60 -4.13 -5.33
CA LEU A 111 4.18 -3.16 -6.27
C LEU A 111 5.65 -3.47 -6.57
N VAL A 112 6.46 -3.77 -5.55
CA VAL A 112 7.88 -4.13 -5.74
C VAL A 112 8.02 -5.43 -6.53
N GLN A 113 7.15 -6.42 -6.31
CA GLN A 113 7.13 -7.66 -7.10
C GLN A 113 6.76 -7.41 -8.57
N LEU A 114 5.72 -6.61 -8.81
CA LEU A 114 5.30 -6.19 -10.17
C LEU A 114 6.43 -5.47 -10.91
N GLN A 115 7.09 -4.52 -10.25
CA GLN A 115 8.21 -3.78 -10.81
C GLN A 115 9.43 -4.71 -11.07
N GLY A 116 9.70 -5.65 -10.16
CA GLY A 116 10.75 -6.65 -10.32
C GLY A 116 10.52 -7.54 -11.55
N GLU A 117 9.28 -7.97 -11.77
CA GLU A 117 8.91 -8.81 -12.92
C GLU A 117 9.09 -8.06 -14.25
N VAL A 118 8.70 -6.78 -14.29
CA VAL A 118 8.90 -5.91 -15.45
C VAL A 118 10.38 -5.64 -15.73
N VAL A 119 11.21 -5.48 -14.69
CA VAL A 119 12.66 -5.37 -14.85
C VAL A 119 13.25 -6.67 -15.38
N ALA A 120 12.86 -7.83 -14.83
CA ALA A 120 13.33 -9.14 -15.30
C ALA A 120 12.96 -9.41 -16.77
N TRP A 121 11.74 -9.03 -17.18
CA TRP A 121 11.34 -9.07 -18.57
C TRP A 121 12.19 -8.15 -19.44
N SER A 122 12.43 -6.90 -19.01
CA SER A 122 13.21 -5.94 -19.81
C SER A 122 14.66 -6.36 -20.05
N THR A 123 15.26 -7.11 -19.11
CA THR A 123 16.63 -7.61 -19.23
C THR A 123 16.73 -8.94 -19.97
N GLY A 124 15.60 -9.60 -20.26
CA GLY A 124 15.59 -10.93 -20.86
C GLY A 124 16.09 -12.02 -19.94
N ALA A 125 16.04 -11.79 -18.62
CA ALA A 125 16.36 -12.79 -17.62
C ALA A 125 15.37 -13.96 -17.69
N ALA A 126 15.75 -15.14 -17.20
CA ALA A 126 14.81 -16.26 -17.07
C ALA A 126 13.53 -15.85 -16.32
N PRO A 127 12.31 -16.18 -16.80
CA PRO A 127 11.94 -17.03 -17.93
C PRO A 127 11.69 -16.30 -19.28
N TYR A 128 12.19 -15.08 -19.46
CA TYR A 128 11.85 -14.18 -20.57
C TYR A 128 12.79 -14.25 -21.78
N GLN A 129 13.54 -15.35 -21.95
CA GLN A 129 14.51 -15.47 -23.04
C GLN A 129 13.85 -15.71 -24.41
N ASP A 130 12.67 -16.32 -24.43
CA ASP A 130 11.95 -16.62 -25.66
C ASP A 130 11.06 -15.43 -26.08
N ARG A 131 11.40 -14.83 -27.21
CA ARG A 131 10.67 -13.72 -27.82
C ARG A 131 9.19 -14.01 -28.00
N ALA A 132 8.85 -15.21 -28.48
CA ALA A 132 7.48 -15.54 -28.86
C ALA A 132 6.55 -15.60 -27.64
N THR A 133 7.10 -15.92 -26.46
CA THR A 133 6.32 -16.15 -25.25
C THR A 133 6.54 -15.09 -24.18
N ALA A 134 7.61 -14.30 -24.22
CA ALA A 134 7.98 -13.37 -23.15
C ALA A 134 6.86 -12.40 -22.75
N GLY A 135 6.15 -11.80 -23.71
CA GLY A 135 5.04 -10.89 -23.43
C GLY A 135 3.81 -11.59 -22.81
N THR A 136 3.49 -12.79 -23.28
CA THR A 136 2.39 -13.61 -22.74
C THR A 136 2.72 -14.11 -21.34
N LEU A 137 3.95 -14.57 -21.11
CA LEU A 137 4.45 -14.99 -19.80
C LEU A 137 4.38 -13.84 -18.79
N LEU A 138 4.84 -12.65 -19.18
CA LEU A 138 4.79 -11.47 -18.31
C LEU A 138 3.34 -11.15 -17.92
N THR A 139 2.43 -11.16 -18.88
CA THR A 139 1.01 -10.90 -18.63
C THR A 139 0.43 -11.92 -17.66
N THR A 140 0.70 -13.21 -17.88
CA THR A 140 0.25 -14.30 -16.99
C THR A 140 0.81 -14.14 -15.58
N ARG A 141 2.11 -13.84 -15.43
CA ARG A 141 2.74 -13.64 -14.11
C ARG A 141 2.17 -12.45 -13.37
N VAL A 142 1.94 -11.34 -14.06
CA VAL A 142 1.29 -10.16 -13.49
C VAL A 142 -0.14 -10.48 -13.04
N GLU A 143 -0.92 -11.24 -13.83
CA GLU A 143 -2.26 -11.69 -13.42
C GLU A 143 -2.23 -12.63 -12.22
N GLU A 144 -1.27 -13.56 -12.16
CA GLU A 144 -1.08 -14.46 -11.02
C GLU A 144 -0.78 -13.67 -9.74
N LEU A 145 0.08 -12.65 -9.81
CA LEU A 145 0.39 -11.77 -8.67
C LEU A 145 -0.86 -11.02 -8.18
N VAL A 146 -1.65 -10.46 -9.10
CA VAL A 146 -2.91 -9.76 -8.78
C VAL A 146 -3.95 -10.73 -8.18
N ARG A 147 -4.03 -11.95 -8.72
CA ARG A 147 -4.96 -12.98 -8.23
C ARG A 147 -4.54 -13.50 -6.85
N ALA A 148 -3.24 -13.66 -6.61
CA ALA A 148 -2.71 -14.07 -5.31
C ALA A 148 -3.02 -13.02 -4.23
N GLU A 149 -3.00 -11.73 -4.55
CA GLU A 149 -3.46 -10.69 -3.63
C GLU A 149 -4.92 -10.90 -3.23
N SER A 150 -5.80 -11.20 -4.19
CA SER A 150 -7.22 -11.44 -3.93
C SER A 150 -7.48 -12.71 -3.10
N GLY A 151 -6.69 -13.77 -3.30
CA GLY A 151 -6.78 -15.03 -2.56
C GLY A 151 -6.44 -14.91 -1.08
N ASP A 152 -5.49 -14.04 -0.74
CA ASP A 152 -5.12 -13.75 0.66
C ASP A 152 -6.29 -13.15 1.46
N TRP A 153 -7.23 -12.45 0.82
CA TRP A 153 -8.45 -11.95 1.47
C TRP A 153 -9.41 -13.08 1.82
N VAL A 154 -9.59 -14.06 0.93
CA VAL A 154 -10.44 -15.22 1.19
C VAL A 154 -9.86 -16.10 2.30
N GLY A 155 -8.53 -16.29 2.32
CA GLY A 155 -7.85 -17.01 3.40
C GLY A 155 -8.05 -16.39 4.77
N MET A 156 -8.06 -15.05 4.87
CA MET A 156 -8.33 -14.34 6.13
C MET A 156 -9.77 -14.46 6.62
N LEU A 157 -10.74 -14.63 5.72
CA LEU A 157 -12.15 -14.88 6.08
C LEU A 157 -12.44 -16.34 6.41
N THR A 158 -11.63 -17.28 5.91
CA THR A 158 -11.91 -18.73 5.99
C THR A 158 -11.17 -19.42 7.13
N ASP A 159 -10.29 -18.74 7.89
CA ASP A 159 -9.60 -19.33 9.05
C ASP A 159 -10.58 -19.62 10.20
N PRO A 160 -10.97 -20.90 10.44
CA PRO A 160 -11.91 -21.29 11.49
C PRO A 160 -11.22 -21.35 12.86
N SER A 161 -9.90 -21.18 12.93
CA SER A 161 -9.10 -21.34 14.14
C SER A 161 -9.26 -20.19 15.14
N ARG A 162 -10.00 -19.13 14.78
CA ARG A 162 -10.50 -18.12 15.74
C ARG A 162 -11.78 -18.60 16.42
N HIS A 163 -11.74 -19.77 17.05
CA HIS A 163 -12.65 -20.04 18.15
C HIS A 163 -12.10 -19.29 19.38
N PRO A 164 -12.87 -18.40 20.04
CA PRO A 164 -12.51 -17.95 21.38
C PRO A 164 -12.34 -19.20 22.25
N PRO A 165 -11.39 -19.23 23.21
CA PRO A 165 -11.33 -20.34 24.16
C PRO A 165 -12.72 -20.50 24.76
N THR A 166 -13.39 -21.61 24.45
CA THR A 166 -14.56 -22.04 25.19
C THR A 166 -14.08 -22.16 26.63
N GLU A 167 -14.43 -21.18 27.46
CA GLU A 167 -14.21 -21.29 28.90
C GLU A 167 -14.81 -22.64 29.34
N PRO A 168 -14.03 -23.52 29.98
CA PRO A 168 -14.60 -24.74 30.53
C PRO A 168 -15.71 -24.33 31.50
N SER A 169 -16.91 -24.82 31.24
CA SER A 169 -18.13 -24.46 31.98
C SER A 169 -17.90 -24.60 33.48
N ARG A 170 -17.79 -23.45 34.17
CA ARG A 170 -17.53 -23.37 35.62
C ARG A 170 -18.75 -23.78 36.47
N ASN A 171 -19.82 -24.29 35.85
CA ASN A 171 -21.11 -24.57 36.48
C ASN A 171 -21.56 -26.03 36.25
N SER A 172 -20.71 -27.01 36.59
CA SER A 172 -21.21 -28.35 36.88
C SER A 172 -21.75 -28.37 38.32
N PRO A 173 -23.04 -28.68 38.57
CA PRO A 173 -23.54 -28.84 39.93
C PRO A 173 -22.83 -30.02 40.61
N PRO A 174 -22.58 -29.98 41.93
CA PRO A 174 -21.98 -31.10 42.64
C PRO A 174 -22.93 -32.31 42.57
N SER A 175 -22.38 -33.45 42.14
CA SER A 175 -23.07 -34.74 42.14
C SER A 175 -23.41 -35.16 43.58
N PRO A 176 -24.57 -35.83 43.81
CA PRO A 176 -25.01 -36.31 45.11
C PRO A 176 -24.17 -37.48 45.64
#